data_AF-A0A7W1PER2-F1
#
_entry.id   AF-A0A7W1PER2-F1
#
_cell.length_a   1.000
_cell.length_b   1.000
_cell.length_c   1.000
_cell.angle_alpha   90.00
_cell.angle_beta   90.00
_cell.angle_gamma   90.00
#
_symmetry.space_group_name_H-M   'P 1'
#
loop_
_entity.id
_entity.type
_entity.pdbx_description
1 polymer ?
#
loop_
_entity_poly.entity_id
_entity_poly.type
_entity_poly.pdbx_seq_one_letter_code
_entity_poly.pdbx_strand_id
1 'polypeptide(L)'
;GELFLADEVETAMQAAGIAPDLAVLESAWQARVEEVVSHATLQLPSGGYMQRGGRTGVHTEHMGTMLAEMQSVARAFPGATW
;
A
#
# COMPACT_ATOMS: atom_id res chain seq x y z
N GLY A 1 -7.06 1.12 6.61
CA GLY A 1 -5.91 2.04 6.42
C GLY A 1 -5.77 2.39 4.94
N GLU A 2 -4.63 2.93 4.49
CA GLU A 2 -4.44 3.27 3.06
C GLU A 2 -4.69 2.09 2.11
N LEU A 3 -4.41 0.85 2.53
CA LEU A 3 -4.64 -0.37 1.75
C LEU A 3 -6.06 -0.46 1.14
N PHE A 4 -7.08 0.02 1.85
CA PHE A 4 -8.51 -0.07 1.46
C PHE A 4 -9.15 1.29 1.18
N LEU A 5 -8.36 2.36 1.14
CA LEU A 5 -8.86 3.69 0.78
C LEU A 5 -8.98 3.79 -0.75
N ALA A 6 -10.20 3.95 -1.26
CA ALA A 6 -10.44 4.19 -2.68
C ALA A 6 -10.28 5.68 -3.01
N ASP A 7 -9.59 5.98 -4.10
CA ASP A 7 -9.61 7.26 -4.78
C ASP A 7 -10.55 7.25 -6.01
N GLU A 8 -10.54 8.34 -6.77
CA GLU A 8 -11.37 8.51 -7.96
C GLU A 8 -11.01 7.49 -9.07
N VAL A 9 -9.72 7.16 -9.21
CA VAL A 9 -9.23 6.20 -10.20
C VAL A 9 -9.69 4.80 -9.81
N GLU A 10 -9.53 4.40 -8.55
CA GLU A 10 -9.99 3.08 -8.09
C GLU A 10 -11.50 2.93 -8.18
N THR A 11 -12.26 3.98 -7.84
CA THR A 11 -13.73 3.97 -7.99
C THR A 11 -14.15 3.80 -9.45
N ALA A 12 -13.50 4.52 -10.37
CA ALA A 12 -13.77 4.40 -11.80
C ALA A 12 -13.39 3.01 -12.34
N MET A 13 -12.24 2.46 -11.92
CA MET A 13 -11.79 1.13 -12.33
C MET A 13 -12.69 0.01 -11.78
N GLN A 14 -13.20 0.15 -10.56
CA GLN A 14 -14.17 -0.78 -9.99
C GLN A 14 -15.48 -0.75 -10.80
N ALA A 15 -16.00 0.45 -11.10
CA ALA A 15 -17.22 0.61 -11.90
C ALA A 15 -17.07 0.02 -13.32
N ALA A 16 -15.86 0.07 -13.89
CA ALA A 16 -15.53 -0.54 -15.16
C ALA A 16 -15.31 -2.08 -15.08
N GLY A 17 -15.34 -2.67 -13.89
CA GLY A 17 -15.07 -4.10 -13.68
C GLY A 17 -13.60 -4.49 -13.85
N ILE A 18 -12.68 -3.53 -13.75
CA ILE A 18 -11.23 -3.73 -13.93
C ILE A 18 -10.54 -3.92 -12.58
N ALA A 19 -10.85 -3.07 -11.60
CA ALA A 19 -10.31 -3.17 -10.24
C ALA A 19 -11.27 -3.92 -9.31
N PRO A 20 -10.75 -4.60 -8.27
CA PRO A 20 -11.58 -5.29 -7.30
C PRO A 20 -12.35 -4.30 -6.41
N ASP A 21 -13.43 -4.80 -5.80
CA ASP A 21 -14.11 -4.10 -4.71
C ASP A 21 -13.23 -4.12 -3.44
N LEU A 22 -12.76 -2.94 -3.03
CA LEU A 22 -11.88 -2.81 -1.87
C LEU A 22 -12.59 -3.13 -0.54
N ALA A 23 -13.91 -2.98 -0.43
CA ALA A 23 -14.65 -3.32 0.79
C ALA A 23 -14.76 -4.85 0.97
N VAL A 24 -14.94 -5.57 -0.13
CA VAL A 24 -14.88 -7.05 -0.14
C VAL A 24 -13.48 -7.51 0.21
N LEU A 25 -12.46 -6.86 -0.36
CA LEU A 25 -11.06 -7.17 -0.07
C LEU A 25 -10.68 -6.91 1.40
N GLU A 26 -11.14 -5.80 1.98
CA GLU A 26 -10.91 -5.46 3.40
C GLU A 26 -11.49 -6.53 4.32
N SER A 27 -12.73 -6.94 4.07
CA SER A 27 -13.41 -7.98 4.85
C SER A 27 -12.65 -9.32 4.80
N ALA A 28 -12.24 -9.74 3.60
CA ALA A 28 -11.50 -10.98 3.40
C ALA A 28 -10.10 -10.93 4.03
N TRP A 29 -9.41 -9.79 3.89
CA TRP A 29 -8.10 -9.57 4.50
C TRP A 29 -8.19 -9.59 6.03
N GLN A 30 -9.18 -8.91 6.61
CA GLN A 30 -9.35 -8.86 8.07
C GLN A 30 -9.60 -10.25 8.65
N ALA A 31 -10.49 -11.04 8.05
CA ALA A 31 -10.75 -12.42 8.47
C ALA A 31 -9.47 -13.26 8.44
N ARG A 32 -8.67 -13.13 7.36
CA ARG A 32 -7.42 -13.88 7.23
C ARG A 32 -6.37 -13.45 8.27
N VAL A 33 -6.24 -12.15 8.51
CA VAL A 33 -5.27 -11.63 9.49
C VAL A 33 -5.67 -12.03 10.90
N GLU A 34 -6.97 -11.96 11.25
CA GLU A 34 -7.48 -12.41 12.54
C GLU A 34 -7.21 -13.89 12.77
N GLU A 35 -7.48 -14.74 11.78
CA GLU A 35 -7.17 -16.17 11.82
C GLU A 35 -5.68 -16.43 12.10
N VAL A 36 -4.78 -15.80 11.33
CA VAL A 36 -3.34 -15.99 11.47
C VAL A 36 -2.82 -15.49 12.83
N VAL A 37 -3.29 -14.33 13.28
CA VAL A 37 -2.88 -13.74 14.57
C VAL A 37 -3.38 -14.59 15.74
N SER A 38 -4.62 -15.11 15.65
CA SER A 38 -5.19 -16.03 16.65
C SER A 38 -4.39 -17.34 16.72
N HIS A 39 -4.07 -17.95 15.57
CA HIS A 39 -3.21 -19.14 15.51
C HIS A 39 -1.81 -18.89 16.06
N ALA A 40 -1.29 -17.67 15.93
CA ALA A 40 -0.03 -17.27 16.52
C ALA A 40 -0.11 -16.98 18.04
N THR A 41 -1.28 -17.16 18.67
CA THR A 41 -1.54 -16.84 20.08
C THR A 41 -1.32 -15.36 20.44
N LEU A 42 -1.44 -14.47 19.45
CA LEU A 42 -1.27 -13.03 19.58
C LEU A 42 -2.63 -12.32 19.62
N GLN A 43 -2.62 -11.06 20.00
CA GLN A 43 -3.78 -10.17 19.95
C GLN A 43 -3.59 -9.10 18.89
N LEU A 44 -4.65 -8.79 18.15
CA LEU A 44 -4.64 -7.65 17.25
C LEU A 44 -4.53 -6.35 18.07
N PRO A 45 -3.74 -5.37 17.60
CA PRO A 45 -3.74 -4.03 18.20
C PRO A 45 -5.15 -3.43 18.16
N SER A 46 -5.51 -2.68 19.19
CA SER A 46 -6.71 -1.84 19.14
C SER A 46 -6.54 -0.79 18.03
N GLY A 47 -7.66 -0.39 17.42
CA GLY A 47 -7.66 0.59 16.33
C GLY A 47 -6.90 1.87 16.71
N GLY A 48 -6.37 2.56 15.70
CA GLY A 48 -5.56 3.75 15.90
C GLY A 48 -5.38 4.54 14.61
N TYR A 49 -4.54 5.57 14.69
CA TYR A 49 -4.14 6.32 13.51
C TYR A 49 -3.46 5.39 12.50
N MET A 50 -3.90 5.45 11.25
CA MET A 50 -3.29 4.72 10.14
C MET A 50 -2.75 5.73 9.13
N GLN A 51 -1.48 5.60 8.79
CA GLN A 51 -0.83 6.44 7.79
C GLN A 51 -1.49 6.30 6.41
N ARG A 52 -1.48 7.40 5.66
CA ARG A 52 -2.06 7.55 4.31
C ARG A 52 -1.27 8.59 3.53
N GLY A 53 -1.39 8.59 2.20
CA GLY A 53 -0.84 9.63 1.32
C GLY A 53 0.21 9.12 0.35
N GLY A 54 0.66 7.87 0.49
CA GLY A 54 1.59 7.24 -0.42
C GLY A 54 1.08 7.20 -1.86
N ARG A 55 -0.22 6.96 -2.07
CA ARG A 55 -0.83 7.01 -3.42
C ARG A 55 -0.86 8.40 -4.05
N THR A 56 -0.84 9.46 -3.24
CA THR A 56 -0.84 10.86 -3.71
C THR A 56 0.54 11.52 -3.62
N GLY A 57 1.61 10.73 -3.52
CA GLY A 57 3.00 11.21 -3.49
C GLY A 57 3.45 11.79 -2.15
N VAL A 58 2.63 11.70 -1.09
CA VAL A 58 2.98 12.11 0.27
C VAL A 58 3.53 10.90 1.01
N HIS A 59 4.82 10.64 0.84
CA HIS A 59 5.52 9.52 1.47
C HIS A 59 6.12 9.90 2.83
N THR A 60 6.47 8.89 3.62
CA THR A 60 7.31 9.07 4.81
C THR A 60 8.74 9.47 4.42
N GLU A 61 9.53 9.89 5.40
CA GLU A 61 10.94 10.25 5.24
C GLU A 61 11.80 9.11 4.66
N HIS A 62 11.35 7.86 4.75
CA HIS A 62 12.07 6.70 4.26
C HIS A 62 12.19 6.68 2.72
N MET A 63 11.17 7.14 2.00
CA MET A 63 11.14 7.02 0.52
C MET A 63 12.29 7.79 -0.14
N GLY A 64 12.62 8.98 0.38
CA GLY A 64 13.70 9.80 -0.18
C GLY A 64 15.05 9.07 -0.19
N THR A 65 15.43 8.47 0.94
CA THR A 65 16.68 7.72 1.08
C THR A 65 16.69 6.47 0.19
N MET A 66 15.60 5.70 0.18
CA MET A 66 15.50 4.50 -0.67
C MET A 66 15.66 4.84 -2.16
N LEU A 67 15.00 5.91 -2.64
CA LEU A 67 15.12 6.32 -4.03
C LEU A 67 16.50 6.88 -4.36
N ALA A 68 17.15 7.59 -3.43
CA ALA A 68 18.50 8.10 -3.62
C ALA A 68 19.50 6.95 -3.86
N GLU A 69 19.39 5.87 -3.09
CA GLU A 69 20.22 4.67 -3.27
C GLU A 69 19.85 3.92 -4.56
N MET A 70 18.57 3.56 -4.71
CA MET A 70 18.07 2.77 -5.84
C MET A 70 18.38 3.42 -7.20
N GLN A 71 18.31 4.75 -7.27
CA GLN A 71 18.46 5.50 -8.52
C GLN A 71 19.87 6.07 -8.69
N SER A 72 20.82 5.79 -7.78
CA SER A 72 22.16 6.39 -7.80
C SER A 72 22.89 6.18 -9.13
N VAL A 73 22.98 4.94 -9.62
CA VAL A 73 23.65 4.60 -10.89
C VAL A 73 22.90 5.19 -12.08
N ALA A 74 21.56 5.03 -12.13
CA ALA A 74 20.75 5.54 -13.24
C ALA A 74 20.81 7.08 -13.34
N ARG A 75 20.92 7.79 -12.21
CA ARG A 75 21.08 9.25 -12.17
C ARG A 75 22.51 9.69 -12.52
N ALA A 76 23.52 8.90 -12.18
CA ALA A 76 24.92 9.17 -12.52
C ALA A 76 25.22 8.95 -14.01
N PHE A 77 24.54 7.99 -14.65
CA PHE A 77 24.75 7.63 -16.06
C PHE A 77 23.43 7.61 -16.87
N PRO A 78 22.82 8.77 -17.15
CA PRO A 78 21.57 8.83 -17.90
C PRO A 78 21.73 8.27 -19.33
N GLY A 79 20.81 7.39 -19.74
CA GLY A 79 20.78 6.79 -21.08
C GLY A 79 21.68 5.57 -21.27
N ALA A 80 22.39 5.12 -20.23
CA ALA A 80 23.13 3.86 -20.27
C ALA A 80 22.20 2.64 -20.41
N THR A 81 22.69 1.60 -21.09
CA THR A 81 22.00 0.32 -21.26
C THR A 81 22.60 -0.72 -20.33
N TRP A 82 21.75 -1.52 -19.68
CA TRP A 82 22.12 -2.57 -18.72
C TRP A 82 21.31 -3.83 -18.99
#